data_AF-A0A8I6SKP5-F1
#
_entry.id   AF-A0A8I6SKP5-F1
#
_cell.length_a   1.000
_cell.length_b   1.000
_cell.length_c   1.000
_cell.angle_alpha   90.00
_cell.angle_beta   90.00
_cell.angle_gamma   90.00
#
_symmetry.space_group_name_H-M   'P 1'
#
loop_
_entity.id
_entity.type
_entity.pdbx_description
1 polymer ?
#
loop_
_entity_poly.entity_id
_entity_poly.type
_entity_poly.pdbx_seq_one_letter_code
_entity_poly.pdbx_strand_id
1 'polypeptide(L)'
;MSMKYWEMEVQEDIFSMVMPLIKQSIEELSPTMDLWSSCFSRIFHNRDPNTMEKLYNYLSDWTLHDVTFSTVLQRKTHFLCQSMLSNHWKLAELNKHILTKVTPFLDNPYQSFREAIAKLLYIIFLPDVEFNNVHSTRSPHAAQFFNDVLLPRLKFLNSPKQNIDDEEYKKNKLLLKTVCCWLNMASLCQRIWPEAYQLVGILCQTRRNDLNSETSVLCTKSLNFLAKNVHTKSHFLKTFDYIYFVFTNDNLSSNAKISLLQFTQVFVFHNIPYLFSDNNRISKISDVIVNFLFDLDVDVKHATRAVLRDFLRCNMSDVQVLIDRFTQGCSKPVISNKKESISTIQGNILGLLAVIDASPYEIPDYIVNILETLSQHLMDPHPIPNWIATAVDNFRHTQPNKLLLIEKVPSDLLQLLSGSKLTYYS
;
A
#
# COMPACT_ATOMS: atom_id res chain seq x y z
N MET A 1 -10.09 -21.21 35.14
CA MET A 1 -10.31 -22.30 34.15
C MET A 1 -11.30 -23.36 34.63
N SER A 2 -11.21 -23.89 35.85
CA SER A 2 -12.11 -24.97 36.33
C SER A 2 -13.58 -24.56 36.55
N MET A 3 -13.86 -23.26 36.62
CA MET A 3 -15.21 -22.70 36.83
C MET A 3 -16.29 -23.24 35.88
N LYS A 4 -15.93 -23.68 34.67
CA LYS A 4 -16.89 -24.26 33.71
C LYS A 4 -17.62 -25.52 34.19
N TYR A 5 -17.13 -26.15 35.27
CA TYR A 5 -17.71 -27.37 35.84
C TYR A 5 -18.50 -27.10 37.12
N TRP A 6 -18.58 -25.83 37.56
CA TRP A 6 -19.12 -25.48 38.87
C TRP A 6 -20.49 -24.83 38.72
N GLU A 7 -21.31 -24.92 39.76
CA GLU A 7 -22.63 -24.29 39.82
C GLU A 7 -22.51 -22.76 39.80
N MET A 8 -23.58 -22.09 39.36
CA MET A 8 -23.58 -20.63 39.16
C MET A 8 -23.22 -19.89 40.45
N GLU A 9 -23.78 -20.29 41.60
CA GLU A 9 -23.52 -19.68 42.92
C GLU A 9 -22.01 -19.70 43.25
N VAL A 10 -21.36 -20.86 43.07
CA VAL A 10 -19.92 -21.00 43.31
C VAL A 10 -19.09 -20.18 42.32
N GLN A 11 -19.55 -20.05 41.06
CA GLN A 11 -18.89 -19.17 40.11
C GLN A 11 -18.98 -17.70 40.53
N GLU A 12 -20.11 -17.27 41.08
CA GLU A 12 -20.30 -15.90 41.57
C GLU A 12 -19.41 -15.59 42.79
N ASP A 13 -19.28 -16.53 43.72
CA ASP A 13 -18.39 -16.40 44.87
C ASP A 13 -16.93 -16.22 44.45
N ILE A 14 -16.46 -17.03 43.50
CA ILE A 14 -15.09 -16.86 42.97
C ILE A 14 -14.94 -15.53 42.26
N PHE A 15 -15.90 -15.13 41.42
CA PHE A 15 -15.81 -13.83 40.76
C PHE A 15 -15.74 -12.70 41.79
N SER A 16 -16.53 -12.77 42.86
CA SER A 16 -16.49 -11.79 43.95
C SER A 16 -15.13 -11.76 44.64
N MET A 17 -14.47 -12.91 44.80
CA MET A 17 -13.12 -13.00 45.37
C MET A 17 -12.02 -12.52 44.40
N VAL A 18 -12.11 -12.84 43.12
CA VAL A 18 -11.04 -12.63 42.12
C VAL A 18 -11.12 -11.26 41.44
N MET A 19 -12.31 -10.70 41.26
CA MET A 19 -12.49 -9.40 40.60
C MET A 19 -11.71 -8.26 41.26
N PRO A 20 -11.65 -8.13 42.60
CA PRO A 20 -10.81 -7.11 43.26
C PRO A 20 -9.33 -7.25 42.91
N LEU A 21 -8.80 -8.49 42.87
CA LEU A 21 -7.41 -8.76 42.52
C LEU A 21 -7.12 -8.40 41.06
N ILE A 22 -8.06 -8.70 40.15
CA ILE A 22 -7.95 -8.30 38.75
C ILE A 22 -7.94 -6.78 38.64
N LYS A 23 -8.86 -6.09 39.32
CA LYS A 23 -8.94 -4.61 39.32
C LYS A 23 -7.62 -3.99 39.78
N GLN A 24 -7.13 -4.42 40.94
CA GLN A 24 -5.86 -3.95 41.49
C GLN A 24 -4.70 -4.22 40.54
N SER A 25 -4.64 -5.42 39.93
CA SER A 25 -3.58 -5.73 38.97
C SER A 25 -3.55 -4.75 37.80
N ILE A 26 -4.71 -4.42 37.21
CA ILE A 26 -4.80 -3.49 36.08
C ILE A 26 -4.33 -2.09 36.49
N GLU A 27 -4.51 -1.67 37.74
CA GLU A 27 -4.07 -0.38 38.25
C GLU A 27 -2.55 -0.31 38.50
N GLU A 28 -1.94 -1.38 39.02
CA GLU A 28 -0.56 -1.34 39.57
C GLU A 28 0.55 -1.99 38.70
N LEU A 29 0.20 -2.63 37.56
CA LEU A 29 1.10 -3.49 36.76
C LEU A 29 2.32 -2.83 36.08
N SER A 30 3.59 -3.20 36.38
CA SER A 30 4.73 -2.88 35.48
C SER A 30 6.06 -3.67 35.66
N PRO A 31 6.04 -5.00 35.85
CA PRO A 31 6.83 -5.77 34.88
C PRO A 31 6.17 -7.06 34.36
N THR A 32 4.95 -7.39 34.76
CA THR A 32 4.31 -8.68 34.43
C THR A 32 3.22 -8.59 33.36
N MET A 33 3.20 -7.53 32.53
CA MET A 33 2.16 -7.29 31.52
C MET A 33 2.01 -8.49 30.55
N ASP A 34 3.11 -9.10 30.11
CA ASP A 34 3.07 -10.25 29.19
C ASP A 34 2.50 -11.52 29.82
N LEU A 35 2.76 -11.73 31.12
CA LEU A 35 2.18 -12.84 31.88
C LEU A 35 0.67 -12.67 32.01
N TRP A 36 0.21 -11.46 32.34
CA TRP A 36 -1.22 -11.15 32.39
C TRP A 36 -1.88 -11.25 31.02
N SER A 37 -1.21 -10.82 29.95
CA SER A 37 -1.70 -10.96 28.58
C SER A 37 -1.95 -12.42 28.23
N SER A 38 -0.98 -13.29 28.55
CA SER A 38 -1.10 -14.74 28.37
C SER A 38 -2.19 -15.33 29.25
N CYS A 39 -2.34 -14.83 30.48
CA CYS A 39 -3.38 -15.24 31.43
C CYS A 39 -4.78 -14.94 30.88
N PHE A 40 -5.05 -13.69 30.45
CA PHE A 40 -6.31 -13.29 29.84
C PHE A 40 -6.61 -14.09 28.56
N SER A 41 -5.63 -14.26 27.67
CA SER A 41 -5.81 -15.10 26.48
C SER A 41 -6.27 -16.52 26.85
N ARG A 42 -5.64 -17.15 27.85
CA ARG A 42 -5.98 -18.52 28.30
C ARG A 42 -7.30 -18.62 29.08
N ILE A 43 -7.64 -17.63 29.91
CA ILE A 43 -8.89 -17.63 30.68
C ILE A 43 -10.08 -17.63 29.75
N PHE A 44 -10.02 -16.85 28.66
CA PHE A 44 -11.10 -16.71 27.70
C PHE A 44 -11.07 -17.75 26.57
N HIS A 45 -9.97 -18.47 26.39
CA HIS A 45 -9.86 -19.51 25.37
C HIS A 45 -10.88 -20.65 25.58
N ASN A 46 -11.65 -20.98 24.53
CA ASN A 46 -12.69 -22.02 24.55
C ASN A 46 -13.65 -21.89 25.76
N ARG A 47 -14.11 -20.66 26.01
CA ARG A 47 -15.14 -20.35 27.01
C ARG A 47 -16.38 -19.77 26.35
N ASP A 48 -17.52 -19.96 27.01
CA ASP A 48 -18.75 -19.27 26.64
C ASP A 48 -18.63 -17.81 27.11
N PRO A 49 -18.75 -16.82 26.22
CA PRO A 49 -18.73 -15.41 26.59
C PRO A 49 -19.71 -15.02 27.70
N ASN A 50 -20.87 -15.67 27.77
CA ASN A 50 -21.90 -15.35 28.78
C ASN A 50 -21.40 -15.65 30.20
N THR A 51 -20.59 -16.71 30.38
CA THR A 51 -19.99 -17.04 31.69
C THR A 51 -18.92 -16.04 32.13
N MET A 52 -18.38 -15.26 31.19
CA MET A 52 -17.32 -14.28 31.43
C MET A 52 -17.82 -12.84 31.29
N GLU A 53 -19.13 -12.64 31.27
CA GLU A 53 -19.76 -11.33 31.01
C GLU A 53 -19.28 -10.25 31.98
N LYS A 54 -19.18 -10.57 33.29
CA LYS A 54 -18.68 -9.64 34.32
C LYS A 54 -17.29 -9.08 33.99
N LEU A 55 -16.40 -9.90 33.41
CA LEU A 55 -15.07 -9.44 32.99
C LEU A 55 -15.11 -8.65 31.69
N TYR A 56 -15.90 -9.08 30.69
CA TYR A 56 -16.06 -8.29 29.46
C TYR A 56 -16.65 -6.92 29.75
N ASN A 57 -17.67 -6.84 30.61
CA ASN A 57 -18.28 -5.59 31.06
C ASN A 57 -17.23 -4.73 31.77
N TYR A 58 -16.49 -5.28 32.73
CA TYR A 58 -15.43 -4.51 33.40
C TYR A 58 -14.34 -4.01 32.43
N LEU A 59 -13.86 -4.85 31.50
CA LEU A 59 -12.82 -4.47 30.54
C LEU A 59 -13.29 -3.46 29.48
N SER A 60 -14.58 -3.47 29.13
CA SER A 60 -15.21 -2.54 28.17
C SER A 60 -15.85 -1.30 28.83
N ASP A 61 -15.90 -1.28 30.17
CA ASP A 61 -16.38 -0.17 30.98
C ASP A 61 -15.29 0.88 31.14
N TRP A 62 -15.14 1.72 30.12
CA TRP A 62 -14.29 2.89 30.14
C TRP A 62 -14.95 4.03 29.38
N THR A 63 -14.61 5.23 29.83
CA THR A 63 -14.93 6.51 29.20
C THR A 63 -13.70 7.03 28.48
N LEU A 64 -13.85 7.34 27.20
CA LEU A 64 -12.83 8.07 26.45
C LEU A 64 -13.00 9.56 26.75
N HIS A 65 -12.11 10.11 27.57
CA HIS A 65 -12.01 11.55 27.74
C HIS A 65 -11.02 12.14 26.72
N ASP A 66 -11.26 13.38 26.31
CA ASP A 66 -10.86 13.96 25.01
C ASP A 66 -9.37 13.95 24.63
N VAL A 67 -8.44 13.51 25.50
CA VAL A 67 -7.02 13.58 25.16
C VAL A 67 -6.22 12.40 25.75
N THR A 68 -6.45 11.95 26.99
CA THR A 68 -5.47 11.11 27.69
C THR A 68 -5.76 9.60 27.60
N PHE A 69 -4.86 8.85 26.95
CA PHE A 69 -4.83 7.38 27.05
C PHE A 69 -4.10 6.96 28.32
N SER A 70 -4.79 7.01 29.46
CA SER A 70 -4.23 6.63 30.76
C SER A 70 -3.67 5.21 30.73
N THR A 71 -2.62 4.93 31.52
CA THR A 71 -1.97 3.61 31.61
C THR A 71 -2.98 2.49 31.89
N VAL A 72 -3.94 2.76 32.77
CA VAL A 72 -5.06 1.86 33.09
C VAL A 72 -5.90 1.57 31.85
N LEU A 73 -6.28 2.59 31.09
CA LEU A 73 -7.07 2.43 29.87
C LEU A 73 -6.32 1.63 28.80
N GLN A 74 -5.00 1.82 28.67
CA GLN A 74 -4.17 1.01 27.76
C GLN A 74 -4.18 -0.46 28.15
N ARG A 75 -4.02 -0.77 29.44
CA ARG A 75 -4.06 -2.12 29.97
C ARG A 75 -5.44 -2.76 29.78
N LYS A 76 -6.52 -2.06 30.12
CA LYS A 76 -7.90 -2.52 29.89
C LYS A 76 -8.13 -2.86 28.41
N THR A 77 -7.73 -1.96 27.51
CA THR A 77 -7.87 -2.17 26.06
C THR A 77 -7.07 -3.37 25.58
N HIS A 78 -5.82 -3.51 26.05
CA HIS A 78 -4.96 -4.63 25.69
C HIS A 78 -5.54 -5.97 26.17
N PHE A 79 -5.96 -6.08 27.44
CA PHE A 79 -6.57 -7.30 27.95
C PHE A 79 -7.92 -7.59 27.32
N LEU A 80 -8.70 -6.57 26.95
CA LEU A 80 -9.91 -6.71 26.17
C LEU A 80 -9.60 -7.34 24.80
N CYS A 81 -8.59 -6.84 24.08
CA CYS A 81 -8.13 -7.44 22.82
C CYS A 81 -7.76 -8.92 22.99
N GLN A 82 -6.96 -9.27 24.01
CA GLN A 82 -6.58 -10.67 24.28
C GLN A 82 -7.80 -11.57 24.55
N SER A 83 -8.78 -11.03 25.28
CA SER A 83 -10.01 -11.75 25.66
C SER A 83 -10.97 -11.93 24.49
N MET A 84 -11.03 -10.96 23.58
CA MET A 84 -11.90 -11.00 22.40
C MET A 84 -11.34 -11.90 21.31
N LEU A 85 -10.01 -11.99 21.13
CA LEU A 85 -9.40 -12.68 20.00
C LEU A 85 -9.80 -14.16 19.87
N SER A 86 -10.04 -14.88 20.97
CA SER A 86 -10.48 -16.28 20.92
C SER A 86 -11.98 -16.47 20.65
N ASN A 87 -12.81 -15.47 20.97
CA ASN A 87 -14.27 -15.57 20.92
C ASN A 87 -14.92 -14.51 20.01
N HIS A 88 -14.14 -13.85 19.15
CA HIS A 88 -14.54 -12.68 18.36
C HIS A 88 -15.86 -12.88 17.59
N TRP A 89 -16.10 -14.08 17.06
CA TRP A 89 -17.29 -14.42 16.29
C TRP A 89 -18.58 -14.58 17.13
N LYS A 90 -18.46 -14.79 18.44
CA LYS A 90 -19.60 -14.89 19.37
C LYS A 90 -20.01 -13.54 19.97
N LEU A 91 -19.14 -12.52 19.84
CA LEU A 91 -19.23 -11.25 20.57
C LEU A 91 -19.88 -10.12 19.74
N ALA A 92 -20.86 -10.43 18.88
CA ALA A 92 -21.42 -9.48 17.93
C ALA A 92 -21.92 -8.17 18.56
N GLU A 93 -22.69 -8.24 19.64
CA GLU A 93 -23.22 -7.04 20.32
C GLU A 93 -22.13 -6.23 21.02
N LEU A 94 -21.17 -6.92 21.67
CA LEU A 94 -20.03 -6.26 22.28
C LEU A 94 -19.15 -5.56 21.21
N ASN A 95 -18.94 -6.20 20.06
CA ASN A 95 -18.21 -5.64 18.93
C ASN A 95 -18.87 -4.35 18.42
N LYS A 96 -20.21 -4.34 18.27
CA LYS A 96 -20.97 -3.14 17.89
C LYS A 96 -20.81 -2.03 18.92
N HIS A 97 -20.99 -2.35 20.20
CA HIS A 97 -20.88 -1.38 21.29
C HIS A 97 -19.49 -0.74 21.36
N ILE A 98 -18.43 -1.55 21.28
CA ILE A 98 -17.06 -1.04 21.29
C ILE A 98 -16.79 -0.20 20.04
N LEU A 99 -17.23 -0.65 18.85
CA LEU A 99 -17.06 0.11 17.62
C LEU A 99 -17.68 1.51 17.71
N THR A 100 -18.91 1.60 18.23
CA THR A 100 -19.59 2.89 18.47
C THR A 100 -18.80 3.78 19.44
N LYS A 101 -18.25 3.20 20.52
CA LYS A 101 -17.43 3.95 21.50
C LYS A 101 -16.13 4.49 20.92
N VAL A 102 -15.43 3.74 20.08
CA VAL A 102 -14.10 4.13 19.57
C VAL A 102 -14.14 5.02 18.32
N THR A 103 -15.22 4.96 17.55
CA THR A 103 -15.38 5.67 16.28
C THR A 103 -15.14 7.19 16.37
N PRO A 104 -15.60 7.91 17.42
CA PRO A 104 -15.34 9.35 17.55
C PRO A 104 -13.87 9.70 17.79
N PHE A 105 -13.03 8.73 18.19
CA PHE A 105 -11.66 8.97 18.64
C PHE A 105 -10.60 8.40 17.67
N LEU A 106 -10.99 8.05 16.45
CA LEU A 106 -10.08 7.47 15.46
C LEU A 106 -8.95 8.42 15.05
N ASP A 107 -9.13 9.73 15.19
CA ASP A 107 -8.15 10.78 14.90
C ASP A 107 -7.35 11.24 16.14
N ASN A 108 -7.26 10.40 17.18
CA ASN A 108 -6.52 10.75 18.39
C ASN A 108 -5.01 11.00 18.13
N PRO A 109 -4.42 12.02 18.78
CA PRO A 109 -3.01 12.39 18.54
C PRO A 109 -1.99 11.39 19.08
N TYR A 110 -2.33 10.56 20.08
CA TYR A 110 -1.40 9.62 20.70
C TYR A 110 -1.23 8.35 19.87
N GLN A 111 0.02 8.02 19.53
CA GLN A 111 0.34 6.83 18.73
C GLN A 111 -0.11 5.52 19.41
N SER A 112 0.18 5.36 20.71
CA SER A 112 -0.21 4.17 21.47
C SER A 112 -1.73 3.95 21.50
N PHE A 113 -2.51 5.04 21.50
CA PHE A 113 -3.96 4.97 21.40
C PHE A 113 -4.42 4.48 20.03
N ARG A 114 -3.87 5.06 18.95
CA ARG A 114 -4.18 4.63 17.57
C ARG A 114 -3.84 3.16 17.35
N GLU A 115 -2.71 2.69 17.87
CA GLU A 115 -2.31 1.28 17.78
C GLU A 115 -3.25 0.36 18.58
N ALA A 116 -3.73 0.79 19.75
CA ALA A 116 -4.68 0.03 20.55
C ALA A 116 -6.06 -0.06 19.86
N ILE A 117 -6.57 1.05 19.32
CA ILE A 117 -7.80 1.06 18.52
C ILE A 117 -7.63 0.21 17.26
N ALA A 118 -6.50 0.32 16.56
CA ALA A 118 -6.23 -0.48 15.37
C ALA A 118 -6.31 -2.00 15.65
N LYS A 119 -5.82 -2.44 16.82
CA LYS A 119 -5.97 -3.82 17.30
C LYS A 119 -7.43 -4.19 17.56
N LEU A 120 -8.21 -3.29 18.17
CA LEU A 120 -9.64 -3.51 18.38
C LEU A 120 -10.39 -3.62 17.05
N LEU A 121 -10.17 -2.70 16.10
CA LEU A 121 -10.78 -2.72 14.77
C LEU A 121 -10.47 -4.04 14.04
N TYR A 122 -9.21 -4.49 14.11
CA TYR A 122 -8.81 -5.80 13.56
C TYR A 122 -9.67 -6.95 14.12
N ILE A 123 -9.82 -7.02 15.44
CA ILE A 123 -10.58 -8.09 16.10
C ILE A 123 -12.09 -7.97 15.82
N ILE A 124 -12.64 -6.76 15.85
CA ILE A 124 -14.06 -6.46 15.60
C ILE A 124 -14.50 -6.92 14.21
N PHE A 125 -13.67 -6.69 13.20
CA PHE A 125 -13.96 -7.05 11.81
C PHE A 125 -13.41 -8.43 11.40
N LEU A 126 -12.76 -9.16 12.31
CA LEU A 126 -12.29 -10.52 12.03
C LEU A 126 -13.43 -11.52 11.73
N PRO A 127 -14.60 -11.47 12.41
CA PRO A 127 -15.74 -12.32 12.06
C PRO A 127 -16.36 -12.01 10.71
N ASP A 128 -16.11 -10.83 10.13
CA ASP A 128 -16.78 -10.34 8.92
C ASP A 128 -16.25 -11.03 7.67
N VAL A 129 -16.62 -12.30 7.48
CA VAL A 129 -16.16 -13.14 6.37
C VAL A 129 -17.30 -13.39 5.40
N GLU A 130 -17.05 -13.12 4.12
CA GLU A 130 -17.94 -13.54 3.04
C GLU A 130 -17.64 -14.99 2.66
N PHE A 131 -18.61 -15.88 2.92
CA PHE A 131 -18.61 -17.25 2.40
C PHE A 131 -19.78 -17.43 1.45
N ASN A 132 -19.54 -18.13 0.33
CA ASN A 132 -20.60 -18.47 -0.62
C ASN A 132 -21.73 -19.21 0.12
N ASN A 133 -22.97 -18.77 -0.08
CA ASN A 133 -24.20 -19.37 0.46
C ASN A 133 -24.34 -19.33 2.00
N VAL A 134 -23.71 -18.38 2.69
CA VAL A 134 -23.87 -18.19 4.15
C VAL A 134 -24.57 -16.86 4.43
N HIS A 135 -25.42 -16.83 5.48
CA HIS A 135 -26.05 -15.60 5.95
C HIS A 135 -25.01 -14.60 6.45
N SER A 136 -25.31 -13.30 6.28
CA SER A 136 -24.47 -12.23 6.80
C SER A 136 -24.23 -12.39 8.30
N THR A 137 -23.01 -12.10 8.74
CA THR A 137 -22.69 -12.19 10.16
C THR A 137 -23.43 -11.13 10.97
N ARG A 138 -23.66 -11.39 12.26
CA ARG A 138 -24.28 -10.39 13.16
C ARG A 138 -23.31 -9.31 13.63
N SER A 139 -22.01 -9.52 13.42
CA SER A 139 -20.95 -8.58 13.79
C SER A 139 -20.94 -7.38 12.85
N PRO A 140 -20.27 -6.26 13.22
CA PRO A 140 -20.11 -5.12 12.34
C PRO A 140 -19.46 -5.51 11.00
N HIS A 141 -19.94 -4.90 9.91
CA HIS A 141 -19.38 -5.10 8.58
C HIS A 141 -18.36 -4.02 8.25
N ALA A 142 -17.16 -4.43 7.82
CA ALA A 142 -16.10 -3.52 7.45
C ALA A 142 -16.53 -2.63 6.30
N ALA A 143 -17.25 -3.18 5.31
CA ALA A 143 -17.73 -2.44 4.16
C ALA A 143 -18.57 -1.21 4.54
N GLN A 144 -19.50 -1.36 5.49
CA GLN A 144 -20.30 -0.25 6.01
C GLN A 144 -19.42 0.77 6.73
N PHE A 145 -18.51 0.31 7.58
CA PHE A 145 -17.59 1.20 8.29
C PHE A 145 -16.67 2.01 7.35
N PHE A 146 -16.16 1.40 6.29
CA PHE A 146 -15.38 2.09 5.26
C PHE A 146 -16.22 3.16 4.58
N ASN A 147 -17.42 2.80 4.10
CA ASN A 147 -18.27 3.70 3.31
C ASN A 147 -18.87 4.84 4.13
N ASP A 148 -19.34 4.55 5.34
CA ASP A 148 -20.14 5.49 6.13
C ASP A 148 -19.28 6.36 7.06
N VAL A 149 -18.12 5.84 7.51
CA VAL A 149 -17.26 6.50 8.50
C VAL A 149 -15.92 6.95 7.92
N LEU A 150 -15.19 6.05 7.28
CA LEU A 150 -13.80 6.31 6.90
C LEU A 150 -13.69 7.16 5.63
N LEU A 151 -14.32 6.74 4.53
CA LEU A 151 -14.18 7.39 3.22
C LEU A 151 -14.68 8.85 3.19
N PRO A 152 -15.81 9.22 3.83
CA PRO A 152 -16.26 10.61 3.82
C PRO A 152 -15.21 11.56 4.42
N ARG A 153 -14.50 11.10 5.46
CA ARG A 153 -13.43 11.86 6.14
C ARG A 153 -12.10 11.81 5.38
N LEU A 154 -11.70 10.62 4.92
CA LEU A 154 -10.39 10.43 4.30
C LEU A 154 -10.28 11.01 2.89
N LYS A 155 -11.38 11.07 2.13
CA LYS A 155 -11.40 11.71 0.80
C LYS A 155 -11.00 13.18 0.84
N PHE A 156 -11.19 13.86 1.98
CA PHE A 156 -10.73 15.23 2.20
C PHE A 156 -9.21 15.39 1.98
N LEU A 157 -8.41 14.34 2.21
CA LEU A 157 -6.95 14.38 2.02
C LEU A 157 -6.54 14.50 0.54
N ASN A 158 -7.45 14.19 -0.39
CA ASN A 158 -7.22 14.35 -1.83
C ASN A 158 -7.67 15.74 -2.34
N SER A 159 -8.28 16.57 -1.50
CA SER A 159 -8.72 17.92 -1.89
C SER A 159 -7.52 18.82 -2.25
N PRO A 160 -7.66 19.71 -3.24
CA PRO A 160 -6.59 20.65 -3.60
C PRO A 160 -6.29 21.61 -2.44
N LYS A 161 -4.99 21.89 -2.23
CA LYS A 161 -4.46 22.67 -1.07
C LYS A 161 -5.10 24.04 -0.85
N GLN A 162 -5.71 24.64 -1.86
CA GLN A 162 -6.27 26.00 -1.79
C GLN A 162 -7.52 26.10 -0.89
N ASN A 163 -8.16 24.98 -0.52
CA ASN A 163 -9.40 24.95 0.27
C ASN A 163 -9.27 24.13 1.58
N ILE A 164 -8.05 23.96 2.11
CA ILE A 164 -7.82 23.05 3.23
C ILE A 164 -7.85 23.81 4.56
N ASP A 165 -8.82 23.49 5.42
CA ASP A 165 -8.70 23.75 6.86
C ASP A 165 -7.58 22.88 7.45
N ASP A 166 -6.53 23.51 7.96
CA ASP A 166 -5.34 22.86 8.49
C ASP A 166 -5.67 21.92 9.67
N GLU A 167 -6.65 22.27 10.50
CA GLU A 167 -7.04 21.42 11.63
C GLU A 167 -7.85 20.20 11.18
N GLU A 168 -8.78 20.36 10.22
CA GLU A 168 -9.50 19.24 9.62
C GLU A 168 -8.54 18.29 8.86
N TYR A 169 -7.58 18.85 8.12
CA TYR A 169 -6.55 18.06 7.45
C TYR A 169 -5.72 17.25 8.44
N LYS A 170 -5.33 17.86 9.55
CA LYS A 170 -4.57 17.20 10.62
C LYS A 170 -5.37 16.06 11.24
N LYS A 171 -6.66 16.26 11.53
CA LYS A 171 -7.56 15.21 12.03
C LYS A 171 -7.69 14.05 11.04
N ASN A 172 -7.94 14.34 9.77
CA ASN A 172 -8.06 13.31 8.73
C ASN A 172 -6.74 12.55 8.49
N LYS A 173 -5.60 13.22 8.66
CA LYS A 173 -4.28 12.57 8.64
C LYS A 173 -4.07 11.65 9.85
N LEU A 174 -4.53 12.03 11.05
CA LEU A 174 -4.48 11.18 12.24
C LEU A 174 -5.40 9.96 12.09
N LEU A 175 -6.60 10.15 11.54
CA LEU A 175 -7.50 9.05 11.15
C LEU A 175 -6.81 8.08 10.20
N LEU A 176 -6.16 8.59 9.15
CA LEU A 176 -5.43 7.75 8.20
C LEU A 176 -4.35 6.92 8.89
N LYS A 177 -3.61 7.49 9.85
CA LYS A 177 -2.62 6.74 10.64
C LYS A 177 -3.26 5.57 11.40
N THR A 178 -4.42 5.78 12.03
CA THR A 178 -5.15 4.71 12.73
C THR A 178 -5.55 3.60 11.77
N VAL A 179 -6.05 3.95 10.58
CA VAL A 179 -6.40 2.98 9.53
C VAL A 179 -5.17 2.23 9.03
N CYS A 180 -4.04 2.91 8.81
CA CYS A 180 -2.78 2.26 8.44
C CYS A 180 -2.28 1.30 9.53
N CYS A 181 -2.40 1.67 10.81
CA CYS A 181 -2.09 0.77 11.92
C CYS A 181 -3.00 -0.47 11.88
N TRP A 182 -4.29 -0.30 11.58
CA TRP A 182 -5.24 -1.40 11.45
C TRP A 182 -4.87 -2.34 10.29
N LEU A 183 -4.58 -1.80 9.11
CA LEU A 183 -4.11 -2.59 7.96
C LEU A 183 -2.80 -3.32 8.26
N ASN A 184 -1.87 -2.69 8.98
CA ASN A 184 -0.62 -3.31 9.39
C ASN A 184 -0.86 -4.49 10.35
N MET A 185 -1.81 -4.38 11.30
CA MET A 185 -2.20 -5.52 12.13
C MET A 185 -2.80 -6.66 11.28
N ALA A 186 -3.65 -6.31 10.31
CA ALA A 186 -4.27 -7.28 9.41
C ALA A 186 -3.24 -8.02 8.53
N SER A 187 -2.13 -7.37 8.19
CA SER A 187 -1.03 -7.97 7.44
C SER A 187 -0.36 -9.15 8.12
N LEU A 188 -0.38 -9.20 9.47
CA LEU A 188 0.20 -10.30 10.23
C LEU A 188 -0.56 -11.62 10.04
N CYS A 189 -1.84 -11.54 9.69
CA CYS A 189 -2.71 -12.69 9.46
C CYS A 189 -3.19 -12.78 8.00
N GLN A 190 -2.61 -11.98 7.10
CA GLN A 190 -3.00 -11.86 5.68
C GLN A 190 -4.51 -11.67 5.49
N ARG A 191 -5.15 -10.89 6.37
CA ARG A 191 -6.57 -10.59 6.30
C ARG A 191 -6.80 -9.29 5.53
N ILE A 192 -7.61 -9.32 4.48
CA ILE A 192 -7.94 -8.10 3.71
C ILE A 192 -9.44 -7.86 3.62
N TRP A 193 -9.80 -6.57 3.60
CA TRP A 193 -11.14 -6.08 3.28
C TRP A 193 -11.10 -5.38 1.93
N PRO A 194 -11.94 -5.75 0.96
CA PRO A 194 -11.94 -5.18 -0.38
C PRO A 194 -12.01 -3.64 -0.42
N GLU A 195 -12.75 -3.04 0.51
CA GLU A 195 -12.94 -1.59 0.58
C GLU A 195 -11.64 -0.86 0.94
N ALA A 196 -10.67 -1.54 1.54
CA ALA A 196 -9.35 -0.95 1.81
C ALA A 196 -8.62 -0.52 0.52
N TYR A 197 -8.93 -1.12 -0.64
CA TYR A 197 -8.37 -0.69 -1.92
C TYR A 197 -8.84 0.71 -2.34
N GLN A 198 -10.00 1.17 -1.87
CA GLN A 198 -10.49 2.54 -2.12
C GLN A 198 -9.61 3.61 -1.43
N LEU A 199 -8.68 3.19 -0.57
CA LEU A 199 -7.70 4.07 0.05
C LEU A 199 -6.41 4.21 -0.76
N VAL A 200 -6.19 3.42 -1.82
CA VAL A 200 -4.91 3.42 -2.57
C VAL A 200 -4.54 4.82 -3.05
N GLY A 201 -5.47 5.55 -3.68
CA GLY A 201 -5.21 6.92 -4.12
C GLY A 201 -4.85 7.86 -2.97
N ILE A 202 -5.56 7.77 -1.84
CA ILE A 202 -5.34 8.59 -0.64
C ILE A 202 -3.98 8.27 0.01
N LEU A 203 -3.61 6.99 0.08
CA LEU A 203 -2.32 6.53 0.58
C LEU A 203 -1.17 7.01 -0.30
N CYS A 204 -1.32 6.93 -1.63
CA CYS A 204 -0.36 7.46 -2.59
C CYS A 204 -0.19 8.98 -2.45
N GLN A 205 -1.28 9.73 -2.31
CA GLN A 205 -1.26 11.18 -2.15
C GLN A 205 -0.65 11.63 -0.82
N THR A 206 -0.92 10.89 0.26
CA THR A 206 -0.45 11.23 1.60
C THR A 206 0.99 10.78 1.85
N ARG A 207 1.47 9.77 1.11
CA ARG A 207 2.87 9.35 1.10
C ARG A 207 3.73 10.47 0.49
N ARG A 208 4.28 11.33 1.34
CA ARG A 208 5.26 12.36 0.96
C ARG A 208 6.66 11.76 0.80
N ASN A 209 7.53 12.47 0.08
CA ASN A 209 8.94 12.10 -0.15
C ASN A 209 9.79 12.07 1.12
N ASP A 210 9.31 12.60 2.25
CA ASP A 210 9.96 12.36 3.54
C ASP A 210 9.65 10.92 4.00
N LEU A 211 10.43 9.98 3.46
CA LEU A 211 10.39 8.55 3.72
C LEU A 211 10.58 8.20 5.21
N ASN A 212 11.13 9.14 6.00
CA ASN A 212 11.41 8.94 7.42
C ASN A 212 10.26 9.39 8.33
N SER A 213 9.25 10.09 7.78
CA SER A 213 8.07 10.46 8.56
C SER A 213 7.23 9.23 8.90
N GLU A 214 6.73 9.14 10.14
CA GLU A 214 5.82 8.08 10.62
C GLU A 214 4.68 7.81 9.61
N THR A 215 4.13 8.88 9.02
CA THR A 215 3.03 8.77 8.05
C THR A 215 3.46 8.07 6.77
N SER A 216 4.64 8.43 6.22
CA SER A 216 5.14 7.82 4.99
C SER A 216 5.46 6.35 5.18
N VAL A 217 6.05 5.98 6.33
CA VAL A 217 6.32 4.58 6.69
C VAL A 217 5.01 3.78 6.79
N LEU A 218 4.00 4.31 7.49
CA LEU A 218 2.70 3.66 7.64
C LEU A 218 1.96 3.48 6.29
N CYS A 219 1.97 4.51 5.44
CA CYS A 219 1.37 4.42 4.10
C CYS A 219 2.11 3.42 3.22
N THR A 220 3.46 3.40 3.27
CA THR A 220 4.28 2.45 2.50
C THR A 220 4.01 1.01 2.91
N LYS A 221 3.94 0.72 4.22
CA LYS A 221 3.58 -0.62 4.72
C LYS A 221 2.18 -1.03 4.26
N SER A 222 1.22 -0.11 4.34
CA SER A 222 -0.17 -0.36 3.92
C SER A 222 -0.28 -0.64 2.41
N LEU A 223 0.36 0.19 1.57
CA LEU A 223 0.41 0.00 0.12
C LEU A 223 1.06 -1.34 -0.25
N ASN A 224 2.19 -1.69 0.39
CA ASN A 224 2.86 -2.96 0.15
C ASN A 224 2.01 -4.16 0.56
N PHE A 225 1.27 -4.06 1.67
CA PHE A 225 0.35 -5.09 2.11
C PHE A 225 -0.81 -5.28 1.11
N LEU A 226 -1.46 -4.19 0.71
CA LEU A 226 -2.57 -4.21 -0.24
C LEU A 226 -2.13 -4.72 -1.63
N ALA A 227 -0.94 -4.35 -2.09
CA ALA A 227 -0.43 -4.76 -3.40
C ALA A 227 -0.27 -6.29 -3.50
N LYS A 228 0.14 -6.94 -2.40
CA LYS A 228 0.50 -8.36 -2.40
C LYS A 228 -0.67 -9.31 -2.11
N ASN A 229 -1.80 -8.81 -1.62
CA ASN A 229 -2.83 -9.66 -1.03
C ASN A 229 -4.16 -9.56 -1.75
N VAL A 230 -4.42 -10.43 -2.73
CA VAL A 230 -5.75 -10.55 -3.34
C VAL A 230 -6.19 -12.00 -3.36
N HIS A 231 -7.35 -12.30 -2.77
CA HIS A 231 -7.79 -13.68 -2.56
C HIS A 231 -8.65 -14.27 -3.68
N THR A 232 -9.30 -13.45 -4.51
CA THR A 232 -10.18 -13.96 -5.56
C THR A 232 -10.04 -13.18 -6.86
N LYS A 233 -10.27 -13.85 -7.99
CA LYS A 233 -10.24 -13.21 -9.32
C LYS A 233 -11.26 -12.06 -9.43
N SER A 234 -12.47 -12.23 -8.91
CA SER A 234 -13.51 -11.18 -8.96
C SER A 234 -13.05 -9.90 -8.25
N HIS A 235 -12.50 -10.04 -7.05
CA HIS A 235 -11.95 -8.93 -6.28
C HIS A 235 -10.76 -8.29 -6.98
N PHE A 236 -9.83 -9.10 -7.49
CA PHE A 236 -8.69 -8.62 -8.27
C PHE A 236 -9.13 -7.72 -9.44
N LEU A 237 -10.10 -8.16 -10.25
CA LEU A 237 -10.56 -7.41 -11.42
C LEU A 237 -11.24 -6.09 -11.02
N LYS A 238 -12.06 -6.09 -9.97
CA LYS A 238 -12.67 -4.85 -9.45
C LYS A 238 -11.61 -3.86 -8.95
N THR A 239 -10.62 -4.36 -8.21
CA THR A 239 -9.50 -3.54 -7.72
C THR A 239 -8.66 -3.02 -8.88
N PHE A 240 -8.41 -3.84 -9.90
CA PHE A 240 -7.69 -3.42 -11.10
C PHE A 240 -8.41 -2.30 -11.84
N ASP A 241 -9.73 -2.43 -12.03
CA ASP A 241 -10.56 -1.39 -12.65
C ASP A 241 -10.58 -0.10 -11.80
N TYR A 242 -10.54 -0.22 -10.47
CA TYR A 242 -10.39 0.93 -9.57
C TYR A 242 -9.02 1.61 -9.70
N ILE A 243 -7.92 0.85 -9.76
CA ILE A 243 -6.56 1.41 -9.97
C ILE A 243 -6.51 2.17 -11.30
N TYR A 244 -7.08 1.59 -12.36
CA TYR A 244 -7.22 2.27 -13.65
C TYR A 244 -8.02 3.58 -13.51
N PHE A 245 -9.14 3.56 -12.80
CA PHE A 245 -9.94 4.76 -12.52
C PHE A 245 -9.12 5.85 -11.80
N VAL A 246 -8.32 5.48 -10.80
CA VAL A 246 -7.46 6.42 -10.05
C VAL A 246 -6.42 7.05 -10.97
N PHE A 247 -5.79 6.29 -11.87
CA PHE A 247 -4.85 6.86 -12.84
C PHE A 247 -5.47 7.90 -13.77
N THR A 248 -6.73 7.71 -14.18
CA THR A 248 -7.37 8.54 -15.21
C THR A 248 -8.17 9.71 -14.65
N ASN A 249 -8.73 9.60 -13.45
CA ASN A 249 -9.71 10.57 -12.93
C ASN A 249 -9.21 11.37 -11.73
N ASP A 250 -8.22 10.88 -10.98
CA ASP A 250 -7.73 11.60 -9.80
C ASP A 250 -6.64 12.60 -10.18
N ASN A 251 -6.77 13.84 -9.68
CA ASN A 251 -5.74 14.86 -9.79
C ASN A 251 -4.59 14.59 -8.82
N LEU A 252 -3.77 13.58 -9.15
CA LEU A 252 -2.65 13.14 -8.33
C LEU A 252 -1.45 14.07 -8.45
N SER A 253 -0.78 14.31 -7.32
CA SER A 253 0.55 14.93 -7.31
C SER A 253 1.60 14.00 -7.94
N SER A 254 2.73 14.53 -8.41
CA SER A 254 3.82 13.71 -9.00
C SER A 254 4.26 12.55 -8.11
N ASN A 255 4.44 12.81 -6.82
CA ASN A 255 4.82 11.78 -5.84
C ASN A 255 3.76 10.69 -5.68
N ALA A 256 2.48 11.08 -5.78
CA ALA A 256 1.38 10.14 -5.74
C ALA A 256 1.31 9.28 -7.00
N LYS A 257 1.57 9.87 -8.18
CA LYS A 257 1.69 9.13 -9.45
C LYS A 257 2.83 8.10 -9.36
N ILE A 258 4.01 8.50 -8.88
CA ILE A 258 5.15 7.58 -8.66
C ILE A 258 4.75 6.45 -7.71
N SER A 259 4.11 6.78 -6.59
CA SER A 259 3.67 5.79 -5.60
C SER A 259 2.63 4.83 -6.18
N LEU A 260 1.72 5.32 -7.03
CA LEU A 260 0.70 4.51 -7.69
C LEU A 260 1.29 3.61 -8.77
N LEU A 261 2.28 4.09 -9.53
CA LEU A 261 3.04 3.28 -10.49
C LEU A 261 3.76 2.13 -9.77
N GLN A 262 4.49 2.42 -8.68
CA GLN A 262 5.15 1.41 -7.85
C GLN A 262 4.16 0.41 -7.25
N PHE A 263 3.03 0.90 -6.73
CA PHE A 263 1.96 0.04 -6.21
C PHE A 263 1.42 -0.89 -7.31
N THR A 264 1.12 -0.35 -8.49
CA THR A 264 0.57 -1.09 -9.64
C THR A 264 1.53 -2.15 -10.12
N GLN A 265 2.82 -1.84 -10.19
CA GLN A 265 3.88 -2.80 -10.51
C GLN A 265 3.82 -4.00 -9.55
N VAL A 266 3.91 -3.75 -8.23
CA VAL A 266 3.84 -4.83 -7.24
C VAL A 266 2.51 -5.59 -7.33
N PHE A 267 1.39 -4.88 -7.46
CA PHE A 267 0.05 -5.45 -7.52
C PHE A 267 -0.15 -6.37 -8.72
N VAL A 268 0.23 -5.93 -9.92
CA VAL A 268 0.09 -6.71 -11.14
C VAL A 268 0.98 -7.94 -11.11
N PHE A 269 2.26 -7.82 -10.74
CA PHE A 269 3.18 -8.96 -10.80
C PHE A 269 2.93 -10.01 -9.71
N HIS A 270 2.46 -9.62 -8.52
CA HIS A 270 2.06 -10.61 -7.50
C HIS A 270 0.78 -11.36 -7.89
N ASN A 271 -0.03 -10.79 -8.76
CA ASN A 271 -1.35 -11.30 -9.11
C ASN A 271 -1.50 -11.59 -10.62
N ILE A 272 -0.36 -11.75 -11.33
CA ILE A 272 -0.30 -11.98 -12.77
C ILE A 272 -1.16 -13.16 -13.23
N PRO A 273 -1.36 -14.25 -12.46
CA PRO A 273 -2.19 -15.36 -12.90
C PRO A 273 -3.65 -14.99 -13.15
N TYR A 274 -4.18 -13.95 -12.48
CA TYR A 274 -5.55 -13.50 -12.69
C TYR A 274 -5.75 -12.73 -14.01
N LEU A 275 -4.65 -12.21 -14.60
CA LEU A 275 -4.65 -11.47 -15.86
C LEU A 275 -4.42 -12.37 -17.08
N PHE A 276 -3.91 -13.61 -16.91
CA PHE A 276 -3.84 -14.56 -18.01
C PHE A 276 -5.26 -14.77 -18.58
N SER A 277 -5.46 -14.38 -19.84
CA SER A 277 -6.73 -14.36 -20.61
C SER A 277 -7.47 -13.01 -20.70
N ASP A 278 -7.02 -11.93 -20.06
CA ASP A 278 -7.68 -10.61 -20.16
C ASP A 278 -6.80 -9.55 -20.85
N ASN A 279 -6.58 -9.75 -22.15
CA ASN A 279 -5.74 -8.86 -22.96
C ASN A 279 -6.29 -7.42 -23.02
N ASN A 280 -7.60 -7.22 -22.84
CA ASN A 280 -8.21 -5.90 -22.88
C ASN A 280 -7.78 -5.04 -21.68
N ARG A 281 -7.86 -5.60 -20.46
CA ARG A 281 -7.40 -4.91 -19.24
C ARG A 281 -5.91 -4.64 -19.27
N ILE A 282 -5.12 -5.60 -19.76
CA ILE A 282 -3.67 -5.46 -19.94
C ILE A 282 -3.35 -4.30 -20.90
N SER A 283 -4.01 -4.24 -22.07
CA SER A 283 -3.81 -3.16 -23.04
C SER A 283 -4.16 -1.80 -22.43
N LYS A 284 -5.32 -1.68 -21.76
CA LYS A 284 -5.76 -0.41 -21.15
C LYS A 284 -4.77 0.13 -20.13
N ILE A 285 -4.28 -0.71 -19.23
CA ILE A 285 -3.32 -0.26 -18.22
C ILE A 285 -1.95 0.06 -18.86
N SER A 286 -1.54 -0.72 -19.87
CA SER A 286 -0.32 -0.47 -20.62
C SER A 286 -0.37 0.91 -21.30
N ASP A 287 -1.49 1.25 -21.94
CA ASP A 287 -1.67 2.56 -22.59
C ASP A 287 -1.59 3.71 -21.57
N VAL A 288 -2.24 3.54 -20.41
CA VAL A 288 -2.18 4.52 -19.31
C VAL A 288 -0.75 4.68 -18.78
N ILE A 289 -0.03 3.58 -18.54
CA ILE A 289 1.37 3.61 -18.10
C ILE A 289 2.23 4.33 -19.14
N VAL A 290 2.11 3.98 -20.43
CA VAL A 290 2.89 4.63 -21.50
C VAL A 290 2.61 6.12 -21.57
N ASN A 291 1.38 6.57 -21.30
CA ASN A 291 1.06 8.00 -21.27
C ASN A 291 1.81 8.77 -20.16
N PHE A 292 2.15 8.12 -19.03
CA PHE A 292 2.95 8.75 -17.97
C PHE A 292 4.43 8.98 -18.35
N LEU A 293 4.94 8.38 -19.44
CA LEU A 293 6.27 8.73 -19.97
C LEU A 293 6.31 10.18 -20.47
N PHE A 294 5.16 10.77 -20.76
CA PHE A 294 5.02 12.13 -21.27
C PHE A 294 4.58 13.13 -20.18
N ASP A 295 4.59 12.73 -18.92
CA ASP A 295 4.32 13.62 -17.78
C ASP A 295 5.31 14.81 -17.76
N LEU A 296 4.97 15.92 -17.11
CA LEU A 296 5.89 17.05 -16.99
C LEU A 296 7.00 16.76 -15.97
N ASP A 297 6.74 15.88 -15.01
CA ASP A 297 7.69 15.52 -13.96
C ASP A 297 8.62 14.39 -14.39
N VAL A 298 9.91 14.65 -14.37
CA VAL A 298 10.96 13.70 -14.79
C VAL A 298 10.99 12.45 -13.90
N ASP A 299 10.72 12.58 -12.61
CA ASP A 299 10.73 11.45 -11.68
C ASP A 299 9.56 10.50 -11.97
N VAL A 300 8.41 11.04 -12.40
CA VAL A 300 7.27 10.23 -12.88
C VAL A 300 7.66 9.46 -14.12
N LYS A 301 8.39 10.08 -15.07
CA LYS A 301 8.85 9.38 -16.28
C LYS A 301 9.80 8.23 -15.95
N HIS A 302 10.76 8.43 -15.03
CA HIS A 302 11.69 7.37 -14.62
C HIS A 302 10.99 6.24 -13.88
N ALA A 303 10.04 6.56 -12.99
CA ALA A 303 9.20 5.55 -12.36
C ALA A 303 8.41 4.76 -13.42
N THR A 304 7.87 5.45 -14.42
CA THR A 304 7.14 4.84 -15.53
C THR A 304 8.02 3.92 -16.37
N ARG A 305 9.24 4.33 -16.72
CA ARG A 305 10.23 3.48 -17.42
C ARG A 305 10.46 2.17 -16.68
N ALA A 306 10.62 2.23 -15.35
CA ALA A 306 10.84 1.04 -14.53
C ALA A 306 9.64 0.08 -14.55
N VAL A 307 8.40 0.60 -14.50
CA VAL A 307 7.19 -0.22 -14.61
C VAL A 307 7.02 -0.79 -16.01
N LEU A 308 7.19 0.03 -17.05
CA LEU A 308 7.06 -0.39 -18.44
C LEU A 308 8.06 -1.50 -18.80
N ARG A 309 9.31 -1.38 -18.33
CA ARG A 309 10.33 -2.44 -18.47
C ARG A 309 9.79 -3.80 -18.01
N ASP A 310 9.16 -3.85 -16.84
CA ASP A 310 8.69 -5.13 -16.30
C ASP A 310 7.45 -5.64 -17.04
N PHE A 311 6.59 -4.75 -17.53
CA PHE A 311 5.47 -5.11 -18.41
C PHE A 311 5.97 -5.75 -19.71
N LEU A 312 6.99 -5.17 -20.33
CA LEU A 312 7.64 -5.70 -21.54
C LEU A 312 8.27 -7.06 -21.27
N ARG A 313 8.98 -7.23 -20.15
CA ARG A 313 9.58 -8.53 -19.74
C ARG A 313 8.56 -9.66 -19.61
N CYS A 314 7.33 -9.33 -19.23
CA CYS A 314 6.25 -10.30 -19.07
C CYS A 314 5.34 -10.40 -20.30
N ASN A 315 5.73 -9.85 -21.46
CA ASN A 315 4.94 -9.84 -22.69
C ASN A 315 3.52 -9.28 -22.51
N MET A 316 3.37 -8.28 -21.64
CA MET A 316 2.09 -7.60 -21.39
C MET A 316 1.80 -6.47 -22.38
N SER A 317 2.78 -6.11 -23.21
CA SER A 317 2.64 -5.07 -24.22
C SER A 317 3.31 -5.54 -25.51
N ASP A 318 2.78 -5.12 -26.66
CA ASP A 318 3.41 -5.40 -27.95
C ASP A 318 4.68 -4.55 -28.09
N VAL A 319 5.83 -5.21 -28.00
CA VAL A 319 7.15 -4.58 -28.04
C VAL A 319 7.36 -3.84 -29.36
N GLN A 320 6.94 -4.41 -30.50
CA GLN A 320 7.22 -3.82 -31.81
C GLN A 320 6.41 -2.55 -32.03
N VAL A 321 5.12 -2.58 -31.66
CA VAL A 321 4.24 -1.39 -31.74
C VAL A 321 4.80 -0.22 -30.91
N LEU A 322 5.36 -0.52 -29.74
CA LEU A 322 5.97 0.50 -28.88
C LEU A 322 7.29 1.03 -29.43
N ILE A 323 8.15 0.16 -29.99
CA ILE A 323 9.39 0.59 -30.66
C ILE A 323 9.06 1.55 -31.80
N ASP A 324 8.14 1.17 -32.69
CA ASP A 324 7.76 1.98 -33.85
C ASP A 324 7.22 3.35 -33.41
N ARG A 325 6.35 3.36 -32.38
CA ARG A 325 5.79 4.58 -31.79
C ARG A 325 6.89 5.49 -31.22
N PHE A 326 7.80 4.95 -30.43
CA PHE A 326 8.83 5.77 -29.78
C PHE A 326 9.89 6.26 -30.79
N THR A 327 10.34 5.41 -31.72
CA THR A 327 11.27 5.79 -32.78
C THR A 327 10.70 6.90 -33.66
N GLN A 328 9.43 6.76 -34.11
CA GLN A 328 8.76 7.81 -34.86
C GLN A 328 8.61 9.11 -34.04
N GLY A 329 8.40 8.99 -32.73
CA GLY A 329 8.33 10.12 -31.81
C GLY A 329 9.66 10.86 -31.64
N CYS A 330 10.79 10.15 -31.70
CA CYS A 330 12.14 10.70 -31.65
C CYS A 330 12.53 11.47 -32.92
N SER A 331 12.07 11.04 -34.10
CA SER A 331 12.41 11.68 -35.38
C SER A 331 11.71 13.03 -35.64
N LYS A 332 10.75 13.43 -34.79
CA LYS A 332 10.04 14.70 -34.97
C LYS A 332 10.95 15.87 -34.57
N PRO A 333 11.17 16.87 -35.45
CA PRO A 333 12.06 17.98 -35.13
C PRO A 333 11.56 18.73 -33.90
N VAL A 334 12.48 19.23 -33.08
CA VAL A 334 12.18 20.13 -31.95
C VAL A 334 11.68 21.46 -32.52
N ILE A 335 10.37 21.53 -32.81
CA ILE A 335 9.74 22.76 -33.29
C ILE A 335 9.64 23.71 -32.10
N SER A 336 10.61 24.62 -31.99
CA SER A 336 10.76 25.66 -30.95
C SER A 336 11.12 25.15 -29.55
N ASN A 337 11.83 25.99 -28.77
CA ASN A 337 12.26 25.83 -27.37
C ASN A 337 11.10 25.68 -26.35
N LYS A 338 9.99 25.04 -26.73
CA LYS A 338 8.86 24.76 -25.85
C LYS A 338 9.20 23.57 -24.98
N LYS A 339 9.04 23.70 -23.66
CA LYS A 339 9.23 22.62 -22.67
C LYS A 339 8.48 21.32 -23.05
N GLU A 340 7.37 21.43 -23.76
CA GLU A 340 6.55 20.30 -24.23
C GLU A 340 7.22 19.44 -25.31
N SER A 341 7.99 20.04 -26.23
CA SER A 341 8.69 19.28 -27.29
C SER A 341 9.84 18.46 -26.68
N ILE A 342 10.59 19.06 -25.76
CA ILE A 342 11.63 18.37 -24.97
C ILE A 342 11.01 17.27 -24.12
N SER A 343 9.89 17.54 -23.45
CA SER A 343 9.18 16.54 -22.63
C SER A 343 8.78 15.31 -23.45
N THR A 344 8.32 15.55 -24.69
CA THR A 344 7.91 14.49 -25.63
C THR A 344 9.09 13.62 -26.03
N ILE A 345 10.21 14.23 -26.42
CA ILE A 345 11.43 13.50 -26.77
C ILE A 345 11.95 12.69 -25.58
N GLN A 346 12.00 13.30 -24.38
CA GLN A 346 12.38 12.59 -23.16
C GLN A 346 11.52 11.35 -22.92
N GLY A 347 10.21 11.45 -23.13
CA GLY A 347 9.28 10.32 -22.97
C GLY A 347 9.56 9.19 -23.96
N ASN A 348 9.78 9.53 -25.24
CA ASN A 348 10.11 8.55 -26.28
C ASN A 348 11.46 7.88 -26.00
N ILE A 349 12.49 8.64 -25.64
CA ILE A 349 13.80 8.12 -25.27
C ILE A 349 13.68 7.18 -24.07
N LEU A 350 12.99 7.58 -22.99
CA LEU A 350 12.79 6.71 -21.83
C LEU A 350 11.98 5.44 -22.17
N GLY A 351 11.05 5.52 -23.12
CA GLY A 351 10.34 4.36 -23.68
C GLY A 351 11.28 3.39 -24.38
N LEU A 352 12.14 3.88 -25.28
CA LEU A 352 13.18 3.07 -25.94
C LEU A 352 14.15 2.45 -24.94
N LEU A 353 14.56 3.22 -23.92
CA LEU A 353 15.43 2.70 -22.86
C LEU A 353 14.74 1.63 -22.01
N ALA A 354 13.41 1.69 -21.80
CA ALA A 354 12.66 0.63 -21.14
C ALA A 354 12.71 -0.70 -21.91
N VAL A 355 12.68 -0.64 -23.25
CA VAL A 355 12.79 -1.81 -24.15
C VAL A 355 14.17 -2.46 -24.04
N ILE A 356 15.24 -1.64 -24.00
CA ILE A 356 16.60 -2.12 -23.76
C ILE A 356 16.69 -2.81 -22.39
N ASP A 357 16.20 -2.15 -21.34
CA ASP A 357 16.23 -2.70 -19.98
C ASP A 357 15.41 -4.00 -19.87
N ALA A 358 14.40 -4.20 -20.74
CA ALA A 358 13.56 -5.39 -20.74
C ALA A 358 14.27 -6.63 -21.28
N SER A 359 15.34 -6.48 -22.08
CA SER A 359 16.06 -7.58 -22.74
C SER A 359 17.50 -7.73 -22.20
N PRO A 360 17.73 -8.02 -20.91
CA PRO A 360 19.06 -7.88 -20.29
C PRO A 360 20.13 -8.85 -20.80
N TYR A 361 19.76 -10.02 -21.35
CA TYR A 361 20.70 -11.10 -21.67
C TYR A 361 20.83 -11.41 -23.17
N GLU A 362 19.99 -10.81 -24.00
CA GLU A 362 19.95 -11.04 -25.44
C GLU A 362 20.11 -9.71 -26.17
N ILE A 363 20.65 -9.77 -27.39
CA ILE A 363 20.75 -8.62 -28.31
C ILE A 363 19.94 -8.92 -29.58
N PRO A 364 18.60 -8.83 -29.52
CA PRO A 364 17.75 -8.88 -30.69
C PRO A 364 18.08 -7.77 -31.69
N ASP A 365 17.76 -7.98 -32.96
CA ASP A 365 18.08 -7.00 -34.01
C ASP A 365 17.33 -5.67 -33.81
N TYR A 366 16.15 -5.70 -33.19
CA TYR A 366 15.44 -4.47 -32.82
C TYR A 366 16.21 -3.62 -31.80
N ILE A 367 17.02 -4.21 -30.91
CA ILE A 367 17.85 -3.45 -29.97
C ILE A 367 18.93 -2.66 -30.70
N VAL A 368 19.49 -3.21 -31.78
CA VAL A 368 20.49 -2.53 -32.61
C VAL A 368 19.91 -1.26 -33.22
N ASN A 369 18.72 -1.36 -33.82
CA ASN A 369 18.01 -0.22 -34.41
C ASN A 369 17.68 0.86 -33.36
N ILE A 370 17.35 0.44 -32.14
CA ILE A 370 17.10 1.37 -31.03
C ILE A 370 18.40 2.09 -30.66
N LEU A 371 19.52 1.39 -30.54
CA LEU A 371 20.82 1.99 -30.21
C LEU A 371 21.26 2.99 -31.28
N GLU A 372 21.05 2.70 -32.56
CA GLU A 372 21.27 3.65 -33.66
C GLU A 372 20.38 4.90 -33.55
N THR A 373 19.13 4.73 -33.13
CA THR A 373 18.22 5.87 -32.89
C THR A 373 18.74 6.70 -31.72
N LEU A 374 19.16 6.07 -30.62
CA LEU A 374 19.65 6.75 -29.41
C LEU A 374 20.97 7.49 -29.64
N SER A 375 21.85 7.01 -30.54
CA SER A 375 23.12 7.68 -30.82
C SER A 375 22.92 9.08 -31.43
N GLN A 376 21.82 9.29 -32.14
CA GLN A 376 21.45 10.58 -32.73
C GLN A 376 21.09 11.63 -31.67
N HIS A 377 20.73 11.20 -30.46
CA HIS A 377 20.32 12.06 -29.35
C HIS A 377 21.44 12.32 -28.33
N LEU A 378 22.69 11.94 -28.63
CA LEU A 378 23.83 12.21 -27.74
C LEU A 378 24.20 13.70 -27.63
N MET A 379 23.78 14.50 -28.61
CA MET A 379 23.98 15.95 -28.64
C MET A 379 22.77 16.74 -28.12
N ASP A 380 21.71 16.06 -27.68
CA ASP A 380 20.54 16.71 -27.11
C ASP A 380 20.86 17.36 -25.75
N PRO A 381 20.04 18.34 -25.31
CA PRO A 381 20.23 18.98 -24.02
C PRO A 381 20.25 17.98 -22.85
N HIS A 382 21.11 18.25 -21.87
CA HIS A 382 21.09 17.51 -20.60
C HIS A 382 19.68 17.53 -19.98
N PRO A 383 19.24 16.42 -19.35
CA PRO A 383 20.03 15.24 -18.94
C PRO A 383 19.99 14.03 -19.91
N ILE A 384 19.46 14.17 -21.14
CA ILE A 384 19.21 13.05 -22.07
C ILE A 384 20.46 12.18 -22.32
N PRO A 385 21.64 12.75 -22.67
CA PRO A 385 22.83 11.94 -22.95
C PRO A 385 23.27 11.09 -21.75
N ASN A 386 23.09 11.59 -20.52
CA ASN A 386 23.44 10.87 -19.30
C ASN A 386 22.51 9.66 -19.09
N TRP A 387 21.21 9.80 -19.39
CA TRP A 387 20.27 8.68 -19.29
C TRP A 387 20.60 7.57 -20.27
N ILE A 388 20.99 7.93 -21.50
CA ILE A 388 21.43 7.00 -22.53
C ILE A 388 22.72 6.31 -22.07
N ALA A 389 23.72 7.08 -21.61
CA ALA A 389 24.98 6.55 -21.10
C ALA A 389 24.78 5.50 -20.01
N THR A 390 24.01 5.84 -18.96
CA THR A 390 23.76 4.94 -17.84
C THR A 390 22.98 3.70 -18.26
N ALA A 391 22.00 3.83 -19.15
CA ALA A 391 21.22 2.70 -19.63
C ALA A 391 22.05 1.72 -20.47
N VAL A 392 22.83 2.25 -21.42
CA VAL A 392 23.69 1.44 -22.29
C VAL A 392 24.82 0.81 -21.46
N ASP A 393 25.37 1.53 -20.47
CA ASP A 393 26.37 0.95 -19.57
C ASP A 393 25.79 -0.18 -18.72
N ASN A 394 24.61 -0.02 -18.15
CA ASN A 394 23.92 -1.08 -17.42
C ASN A 394 23.65 -2.29 -18.32
N PHE A 395 23.14 -2.07 -19.53
CA PHE A 395 22.93 -3.12 -20.53
C PHE A 395 24.23 -3.85 -20.86
N ARG A 396 25.34 -3.13 -21.07
CA ARG A 396 26.66 -3.70 -21.30
C ARG A 396 27.11 -4.63 -20.17
N HIS A 397 26.79 -4.30 -18.92
CA HIS A 397 27.14 -5.14 -17.77
C HIS A 397 26.31 -6.42 -17.67
N THR A 398 25.08 -6.44 -18.21
CA THR A 398 24.21 -7.61 -18.18
C THR A 398 24.45 -8.58 -19.34
N GLN A 399 25.11 -8.13 -20.42
CA GLN A 399 25.37 -8.96 -21.60
C GLN A 399 26.37 -10.08 -21.32
N PRO A 400 26.01 -11.35 -21.60
CA PRO A 400 26.94 -12.47 -21.45
C PRO A 400 28.07 -12.43 -22.48
N ASN A 401 27.81 -11.97 -23.71
CA ASN A 401 28.79 -11.87 -24.78
C ASN A 401 29.13 -10.40 -25.10
N LYS A 402 30.20 -9.89 -24.48
CA LYS A 402 30.67 -8.51 -24.67
C LYS A 402 31.23 -8.23 -26.06
N LEU A 403 31.75 -9.24 -26.76
CA LEU A 403 32.29 -9.10 -28.12
C LEU A 403 31.17 -8.80 -29.12
N LEU A 404 30.06 -9.56 -29.05
CA LEU A 404 28.89 -9.34 -29.90
C LEU A 404 28.28 -7.94 -29.70
N LEU A 405 28.34 -7.44 -28.47
CA LEU A 405 27.90 -6.08 -28.16
C LEU A 405 28.78 -5.03 -28.83
N ILE A 406 30.11 -5.21 -28.84
CA ILE A 406 31.04 -4.28 -29.51
C ILE A 406 30.82 -4.26 -31.02
N GLU A 407 30.49 -5.41 -31.62
CA GLU A 407 30.20 -5.51 -33.06
C GLU A 407 28.86 -4.84 -33.44
N LYS A 408 27.85 -4.93 -32.56
CA LYS A 408 26.49 -4.45 -32.85
C LYS A 408 26.17 -3.04 -32.35
N VAL A 409 26.96 -2.45 -31.45
CA VAL A 409 26.69 -1.10 -30.90
C VAL A 409 27.35 -0.02 -31.77
N PRO A 410 26.64 1.07 -32.11
CA PRO A 410 27.21 2.20 -32.84
C PRO A 410 28.49 2.79 -32.20
N SER A 411 29.46 3.19 -33.02
CA SER A 411 30.75 3.72 -32.58
C SER A 411 30.63 4.90 -31.62
N ASP A 412 29.64 5.77 -31.83
CA ASP A 412 29.44 6.99 -31.05
C ASP A 412 29.02 6.65 -29.61
N LEU A 413 28.20 5.61 -29.43
CA LEU A 413 27.82 5.09 -28.11
C LEU A 413 29.00 4.37 -27.44
N LEU A 414 29.83 3.65 -28.19
CA LEU A 414 31.04 3.03 -27.66
C LEU A 414 32.05 4.08 -27.16
N GLN A 415 32.19 5.20 -27.86
CA GLN A 415 33.02 6.32 -27.42
C GLN A 415 32.49 6.92 -26.11
N LEU A 416 31.19 7.14 -26.01
CA LEU A 416 30.52 7.61 -24.78
C LEU A 416 30.82 6.69 -23.58
N LEU A 417 30.77 5.38 -23.77
CA LEU A 417 31.07 4.36 -22.75
C LEU A 417 32.57 4.24 -22.40
N SER A 418 33.46 4.71 -23.28
CA SER A 418 34.89 4.75 -23.03
C SER A 418 35.31 6.02 -22.26
N GLY A 419 34.57 7.13 -22.47
CA GLY A 419 34.76 8.39 -21.76
C GLY A 419 34.09 8.46 -20.38
N SER A 420 33.11 7.60 -20.09
CA SER A 420 32.34 7.57 -18.83
C SER A 420 33.10 7.05 -17.58
N LYS A 421 34.44 6.95 -17.66
CA LYS A 421 35.31 6.74 -16.47
C LYS A 421 35.54 8.01 -15.63
N LEU A 422 34.88 9.13 -15.90
CA LEU A 422 35.11 10.40 -15.19
C LEU A 422 33.78 11.04 -14.76
N THR A 423 33.52 11.06 -13.44
CA THR A 423 32.92 12.17 -12.64
C THR A 423 32.38 11.78 -11.25
N TYR A 424 32.78 10.67 -10.62
CA TYR A 424 32.46 10.41 -9.19
C TYR A 424 33.57 9.77 -8.35
N TYR A 425 34.84 10.11 -8.63
CA TYR A 425 35.93 10.00 -7.66
C TYR A 425 36.86 11.19 -7.83
N SER A 426 36.55 12.27 -7.12
CA SER A 426 37.49 13.32 -6.72
C SER A 426 37.02 13.92 -5.41
#